data_AF-A0A9N8YJL1-F1
#
_entry.id   AF-A0A9N8YJL1-F1
#
_cell.length_a   1.000
_cell.length_b   1.000
_cell.length_c   1.000
_cell.angle_alpha   90.00
_cell.angle_beta   90.00
_cell.angle_gamma   90.00
#
_symmetry.space_group_name_H-M   'P 1'
#
loop_
_entity.id
_entity.type
_entity.pdbx_description
1 polymer ?
#
loop_
_entity_poly.entity_id
_entity_poly.type
_entity_poly.pdbx_seq_one_letter_code
_entity_poly.pdbx_strand_id
1 'polypeptide(L)'
;MPFGIEKVLYRGAKRYQMTSKKGHNYYKGTGSGAMGRHTSRGGYIIDLRKVRTYVVPDLSNCEYKPYVTPEAKRGIKFSLNTNEYLNILRRELYPTETIYDTVKTGERSRKRFNPPNEEANQQEEVTAEEQSRLF
;
A
#
# COMPACT_ATOMS: atom_id res chain seq x y z
N MET A 1 51.95 -24.57 -18.55
CA MET A 1 51.34 -23.22 -18.64
C MET A 1 51.51 -22.53 -17.29
N PRO A 2 52.41 -21.54 -17.15
CA PRO A 2 52.59 -20.85 -15.88
C PRO A 2 51.44 -19.86 -15.66
N PHE A 3 50.54 -20.20 -14.73
CA PHE A 3 49.51 -19.28 -14.24
C PHE A 3 50.13 -18.36 -13.18
N GLY A 4 50.06 -17.04 -13.39
CA GLY A 4 49.91 -16.09 -12.29
C GLY A 4 50.92 -14.95 -12.14
N ILE A 5 52.17 -15.09 -12.61
CA ILE A 5 53.24 -14.14 -12.20
C ILE A 5 53.65 -13.18 -13.33
N GLU A 6 53.65 -13.62 -14.59
CA GLU A 6 54.17 -12.83 -15.73
C GLU A 6 53.34 -11.59 -16.11
N LYS A 7 52.07 -11.50 -15.69
CA LYS A 7 51.15 -10.44 -16.16
C LYS A 7 51.21 -9.13 -15.37
N VAL A 8 51.94 -9.07 -14.26
CA VAL A 8 51.96 -7.86 -13.40
C VAL A 8 53.01 -6.85 -13.85
N LEU A 9 54.10 -7.27 -14.52
CA LEU A 9 55.25 -6.39 -14.79
C LEU A 9 55.17 -5.59 -16.11
N TYR A 10 54.39 -6.01 -17.11
CA TYR A 10 54.39 -5.37 -18.45
C TYR A 10 53.10 -4.63 -18.86
N ARG A 11 52.06 -4.64 -18.03
CA ARG A 11 50.85 -3.85 -18.31
C ARG A 11 50.68 -2.83 -17.21
N GLY A 12 51.12 -1.60 -17.48
CA GLY A 12 50.92 -0.44 -16.60
C GLY A 12 49.46 -0.28 -16.15
N ALA A 13 49.22 0.62 -15.20
CA ALA A 13 47.90 0.82 -14.61
C ALA A 13 46.79 0.98 -15.67
N LYS A 14 45.78 0.13 -15.62
CA LYS A 14 44.65 0.16 -16.55
C LYS A 14 43.63 1.21 -16.11
N ARG A 15 43.11 2.00 -17.05
CA ARG A 15 42.08 3.04 -16.84
C ARG A 15 40.65 2.44 -16.70
N TYR A 16 40.51 1.40 -15.89
CA TYR A 16 39.20 0.84 -15.56
C TYR A 16 38.57 1.60 -14.40
N GLN A 17 37.25 1.47 -14.26
CA GLN A 17 36.54 1.96 -13.09
C GLN A 17 37.20 1.45 -11.80
N MET A 18 37.34 2.37 -10.85
CA MET A 18 37.94 2.12 -9.55
C MET A 18 36.96 1.34 -8.67
N THR A 19 37.34 0.15 -8.22
CA THR A 19 36.54 -0.75 -7.37
C THR A 19 37.16 -0.87 -5.98
N SER A 20 36.39 -1.33 -4.99
CA SER A 20 36.88 -1.51 -3.61
C SER A 20 38.09 -2.42 -3.44
N LYS A 21 38.47 -3.16 -4.50
CA LYS A 21 39.61 -4.09 -4.52
C LYS A 21 40.82 -3.56 -5.29
N LYS A 22 40.76 -2.32 -5.79
CA LYS A 22 41.83 -1.65 -6.52
C LYS A 22 42.35 -0.46 -5.72
N GLY A 23 43.62 -0.12 -5.91
CA GLY A 23 44.27 0.99 -5.21
C GLY A 23 44.90 0.56 -3.87
N HIS A 24 46.01 1.20 -3.51
CA HIS A 24 46.68 0.99 -2.24
C HIS A 24 46.12 1.98 -1.21
N ASN A 25 45.66 1.50 -0.06
CA ASN A 25 45.04 2.31 1.01
C ASN A 25 43.83 3.16 0.58
N TYR A 26 43.18 2.81 -0.52
CA TYR A 26 41.97 3.49 -0.99
C TYR A 26 40.78 2.53 -0.93
N TYR A 27 40.18 2.45 0.26
CA TYR A 27 39.04 1.59 0.52
C TYR A 27 37.73 2.33 0.26
N LYS A 28 37.18 2.20 -0.95
CA LYS A 28 35.82 2.68 -1.25
C LYS A 28 34.76 1.65 -0.91
N GLY A 29 33.55 2.12 -0.62
CA GLY A 29 32.36 1.27 -0.46
C GLY A 29 31.72 0.82 -1.78
N THR A 30 30.67 0.00 -1.65
CA THR A 30 29.85 -0.55 -2.75
C THR A 30 28.46 0.10 -2.87
N GLY A 31 28.19 1.17 -2.12
CA GLY A 31 26.92 1.90 -2.18
C GLY A 31 25.84 1.43 -1.19
N SER A 32 26.17 0.62 -0.17
CA SER A 32 25.19 0.09 0.79
C SER A 32 24.52 1.13 1.73
N GLY A 33 25.01 2.37 1.73
CA GLY A 33 24.63 3.41 2.70
C GLY A 33 25.23 3.17 4.10
N ALA A 34 25.20 4.19 4.97
CA ALA A 34 25.72 4.10 6.33
C ALA A 34 24.60 3.76 7.33
N MET A 35 24.83 2.76 8.19
CA MET A 35 23.88 2.31 9.23
C MET A 35 24.15 2.92 10.61
N GLY A 36 25.05 3.88 10.69
CA GLY A 36 25.61 4.34 11.95
C GLY A 36 26.73 5.34 11.75
N ARG A 37 27.63 5.43 12.72
CA ARG A 37 28.79 6.32 12.69
C ARG A 37 30.02 5.68 13.30
N HIS A 38 31.18 6.14 12.85
CA HIS A 38 32.45 5.81 13.50
C HIS A 38 32.61 6.58 14.82
N THR A 39 33.39 6.00 15.72
CA THR A 39 33.85 6.61 16.97
C THR A 39 35.25 7.18 16.79
N SER A 40 35.68 8.05 17.70
CA SER A 40 37.04 8.62 17.66
C SER A 40 38.15 7.56 17.77
N ARG A 41 37.86 6.41 18.39
CA ARG A 41 38.80 5.28 18.54
C ARG A 41 38.60 4.18 17.47
N GLY A 42 37.99 4.51 16.33
CA GLY A 42 37.87 3.59 15.19
C GLY A 42 36.78 2.52 15.29
N GLY A 43 36.07 2.41 16.42
CA GLY A 43 34.87 1.57 16.54
C GLY A 43 33.70 2.10 15.72
N TYR A 44 32.66 1.28 15.53
CA TYR A 44 31.44 1.64 14.80
C TYR A 44 30.21 1.47 15.69
N ILE A 45 29.39 2.51 15.80
CA ILE A 45 28.13 2.49 16.54
C ILE A 45 26.98 2.46 15.53
N ILE A 46 26.14 1.43 15.64
CA ILE A 46 24.94 1.25 14.81
C ILE A 46 23.82 2.14 15.37
N ASP A 47 23.17 2.89 14.48
CA ASP A 47 21.99 3.69 14.79
C ASP A 47 20.75 2.91 14.36
N LEU A 48 19.96 2.42 15.33
CA LEU A 48 18.76 1.62 15.08
C LEU A 48 17.73 2.36 14.22
N ARG A 49 17.74 3.70 14.20
CA ARG A 49 16.86 4.51 13.35
C ARG A 49 17.21 4.44 11.87
N LYS A 50 18.46 4.08 11.53
CA LYS A 50 18.96 3.95 10.15
C LYS A 50 18.91 2.51 9.65
N VAL A 51 18.78 1.55 10.57
CA VAL A 51 18.64 0.13 10.21
C VAL A 51 17.30 -0.07 9.51
N ARG A 52 17.35 -0.66 8.31
CA ARG A 52 16.14 -0.97 7.53
C ARG A 52 15.39 -2.10 8.23
N THR A 53 14.19 -1.81 8.71
CA THR A 53 13.26 -2.78 9.29
C THR A 53 12.14 -3.05 8.29
N TYR A 54 11.95 -4.32 7.93
CA TYR A 54 10.89 -4.73 7.01
C TYR A 54 9.70 -5.24 7.82
N VAL A 55 8.57 -4.56 7.74
CA VAL A 55 7.32 -4.98 8.37
C VAL A 55 6.67 -6.03 7.47
N VAL A 56 6.80 -7.30 7.86
CA VAL A 56 6.20 -8.42 7.14
C VAL A 56 4.82 -8.70 7.73
N PRO A 57 3.73 -8.63 6.94
CA PRO A 57 2.40 -8.98 7.42
C PRO A 57 2.25 -10.50 7.59
N ASP A 58 1.24 -10.95 8.34
CA ASP A 58 0.87 -12.36 8.36
C ASP A 58 0.22 -12.75 7.02
N LEU A 59 0.74 -13.80 6.40
CA LEU A 59 0.32 -14.30 5.10
C LEU A 59 -0.41 -15.65 5.19
N SER A 60 -0.68 -16.15 6.39
CA SER A 60 -1.22 -17.50 6.61
C SER A 60 -2.57 -17.73 5.92
N ASN A 61 -3.42 -16.69 5.81
CA ASN A 61 -4.75 -16.75 5.20
C ASN A 61 -4.87 -15.84 3.95
N CYS A 62 -3.80 -15.69 3.18
CA CYS A 62 -3.85 -14.89 1.95
C CYS A 62 -4.53 -15.68 0.81
N GLU A 63 -5.71 -15.25 0.38
CA GLU A 63 -6.44 -15.86 -0.75
C GLU A 63 -5.74 -15.64 -2.10
N TYR A 64 -4.94 -14.58 -2.21
CA TYR A 64 -4.33 -14.16 -3.46
C TYR A 64 -3.05 -14.94 -3.78
N LYS A 65 -2.92 -15.31 -5.06
CA LYS A 65 -1.75 -15.99 -5.61
C LYS A 65 -0.87 -15.03 -6.41
N PRO A 66 0.44 -15.32 -6.57
CA PRO A 66 1.35 -14.46 -7.35
C PRO A 66 1.03 -14.41 -8.85
N TYR A 67 0.22 -15.35 -9.35
CA TYR A 67 -0.18 -15.43 -10.76
C TYR A 67 -1.70 -15.44 -10.89
N VAL A 68 -2.17 -14.95 -12.04
CA VAL A 68 -3.59 -14.87 -12.40
C VAL A 68 -3.86 -15.84 -13.56
N THR A 69 -5.09 -16.35 -13.63
CA THR A 69 -5.54 -17.21 -14.72
C THR A 69 -5.59 -16.44 -16.05
N PRO A 70 -5.16 -17.03 -17.19
CA PRO A 70 -5.25 -16.39 -18.50
C PRO A 70 -6.67 -15.99 -18.93
N GLU A 71 -7.68 -16.67 -18.37
CA GLU A 71 -9.11 -16.46 -18.64
C GLU A 71 -9.67 -15.20 -17.97
N ALA A 72 -8.92 -14.56 -17.07
CA ALA A 72 -9.36 -13.36 -16.39
C ALA A 72 -9.65 -12.23 -17.41
N LYS A 73 -10.83 -11.62 -17.31
CA LYS A 73 -11.22 -10.50 -18.19
C LYS A 73 -10.23 -9.36 -18.04
N ARG A 74 -9.75 -8.82 -19.16
CA ARG A 74 -8.91 -7.62 -19.14
C ARG A 74 -9.73 -6.44 -18.63
N GLY A 75 -9.33 -5.89 -17.48
CA GLY A 75 -9.94 -4.67 -16.94
C GLY A 75 -9.60 -3.43 -17.78
N ILE A 76 -10.44 -2.41 -17.68
CA ILE A 76 -10.15 -1.07 -18.20
C ILE A 76 -8.99 -0.50 -17.36
N LYS A 77 -7.98 0.09 -18.00
CA LYS A 77 -6.93 0.81 -17.28
C LYS A 77 -7.54 2.03 -16.63
N PHE A 78 -7.66 2.02 -15.31
CA PHE A 78 -8.15 3.16 -14.56
C PHE A 78 -6.98 3.89 -13.88
N SER A 79 -6.98 5.22 -13.97
CA SER A 79 -6.07 6.09 -13.24
C SER A 79 -6.90 6.90 -12.24
N LEU A 80 -6.74 6.64 -10.95
CA LEU A 80 -7.42 7.40 -9.90
C LEU A 80 -6.93 8.85 -9.90
N ASN A 81 -7.80 9.81 -10.26
CA ASN A 81 -7.55 11.23 -10.06
C ASN A 81 -7.82 11.61 -8.59
N THR A 82 -7.21 12.69 -8.09
CA THR A 82 -7.43 13.23 -6.74
C THR A 82 -8.91 13.46 -6.45
N ASN A 83 -9.65 14.07 -7.38
CA ASN A 83 -11.09 14.31 -7.22
C ASN A 83 -11.90 13.01 -7.15
N GLU A 84 -11.52 11.99 -7.93
CA GLU A 84 -12.20 10.69 -7.94
C GLU A 84 -11.93 9.92 -6.64
N TYR A 85 -10.69 9.94 -6.15
CA TYR A 85 -10.30 9.34 -4.88
C TYR A 85 -11.05 9.96 -3.70
N LEU A 86 -11.13 11.30 -3.64
CA LEU A 86 -11.88 12.01 -2.59
C LEU A 86 -13.38 11.69 -2.63
N ASN A 87 -13.95 11.53 -3.82
CA ASN A 87 -15.35 11.14 -3.96
C ASN A 87 -15.61 9.70 -3.50
N ILE A 88 -14.68 8.76 -3.73
CA ILE A 88 -14.77 7.38 -3.21
C ILE A 88 -14.69 7.39 -1.68
N LEU A 89 -13.70 8.08 -1.10
CA LEU A 89 -13.55 8.15 0.35
C LEU A 89 -14.77 8.78 1.05
N ARG A 90 -15.37 9.82 0.47
CA ARG A 90 -16.60 10.43 1.01
C ARG A 90 -17.77 9.45 1.03
N ARG A 91 -17.88 8.58 0.02
CA ARG A 91 -18.91 7.54 -0.05
C ARG A 91 -18.73 6.45 1.01
N GLU A 92 -17.50 6.06 1.30
CA GLU A 92 -17.23 4.98 2.26
C GLU A 92 -17.34 5.44 3.73
N LEU A 93 -17.03 6.70 4.04
CA LEU A 93 -16.95 7.19 5.42
C LEU A 93 -18.25 7.79 5.97
N TYR A 94 -19.21 8.20 5.12
CA TYR A 94 -20.52 8.72 5.52
C TYR A 94 -21.63 8.21 4.59
N PRO A 95 -22.18 7.00 4.84
CA PRO A 95 -23.17 6.37 3.95
C PRO A 95 -24.57 6.99 4.03
N THR A 96 -24.81 7.95 4.93
CA THR A 96 -26.08 8.67 5.00
C THR A 96 -26.15 9.66 3.85
N GLU A 97 -26.84 9.26 2.78
CA GLU A 97 -27.23 10.09 1.66
C GLU A 97 -27.85 11.41 2.16
N THR A 98 -27.09 12.50 2.10
CA THR A 98 -27.68 13.82 2.29
C THR A 98 -27.23 14.74 1.19
N ILE A 99 -28.15 14.94 0.24
CA ILE A 99 -28.57 16.26 -0.29
C ILE A 99 -27.57 17.01 -1.19
N TYR A 100 -26.26 16.96 -0.98
CA TYR A 100 -25.31 17.89 -1.60
C TYR A 100 -24.88 17.55 -3.04
N ASP A 101 -24.99 16.29 -3.47
CA ASP A 101 -24.49 15.86 -4.79
C ASP A 101 -25.51 16.00 -5.94
N THR A 102 -26.78 16.31 -5.65
CA THR A 102 -27.84 16.42 -6.67
C THR A 102 -27.98 17.80 -7.32
N VAL A 103 -27.07 18.75 -7.04
CA VAL A 103 -27.23 20.15 -7.48
C VAL A 103 -26.47 20.49 -8.78
N LYS A 104 -25.81 19.54 -9.46
CA LYS A 104 -24.97 19.88 -10.65
C LYS A 104 -25.37 19.32 -12.01
N THR A 105 -26.53 18.70 -12.15
CA THR A 105 -27.13 18.45 -13.48
C THR A 105 -28.61 18.80 -13.39
N GLY A 106 -28.94 19.98 -13.91
CA GLY A 106 -30.26 20.58 -13.76
C GLY A 106 -31.34 19.85 -14.56
N GLU A 107 -31.95 18.82 -13.98
CA GLU A 107 -33.27 18.34 -14.37
C GLU A 107 -34.11 18.02 -13.12
N ARG A 108 -35.28 18.67 -13.06
CA ARG A 108 -36.24 18.61 -11.95
C ARG A 108 -36.90 17.24 -11.87
N SER A 109 -36.92 16.62 -10.68
CA SER A 109 -38.00 15.71 -10.28
C SER A 109 -38.42 16.00 -8.84
N ARG A 110 -39.54 16.69 -8.68
CA ARG A 110 -40.19 16.93 -7.39
C ARG A 110 -40.99 15.68 -7.02
N LYS A 111 -40.38 14.73 -6.33
CA LYS A 111 -41.13 13.78 -5.50
C LYS A 111 -40.58 13.88 -4.08
N ARG A 112 -41.39 14.40 -3.16
CA ARG A 112 -41.07 14.34 -1.73
C ARG A 112 -41.20 12.88 -1.33
N PHE A 113 -40.11 12.29 -0.87
CA PHE A 113 -40.13 10.98 -0.23
C PHE A 113 -40.83 11.17 1.13
N ASN A 114 -41.95 10.48 1.35
CA ASN A 114 -42.53 10.39 2.69
C ASN A 114 -41.87 9.19 3.38
N PRO A 115 -41.27 9.37 4.56
CA PRO A 115 -40.71 8.26 5.32
C PRO A 115 -41.84 7.29 5.75
N PRO A 116 -41.56 5.98 5.86
CA PRO A 116 -42.53 5.02 6.38
C PRO A 116 -42.85 5.34 7.85
N ASN A 117 -44.13 5.48 8.17
CA ASN A 117 -44.59 5.79 9.52
C ASN A 117 -44.33 4.61 10.47
N GLU A 118 -43.62 4.86 11.57
CA GLU A 118 -43.29 3.89 12.62
C GLU A 118 -44.54 3.32 13.34
N GLU A 119 -45.71 3.94 13.15
CA GLU A 119 -46.99 3.55 13.76
C GLU A 119 -47.56 2.22 13.22
N ALA A 120 -47.13 1.76 12.04
CA ALA A 120 -47.63 0.51 11.46
C ALA A 120 -47.06 -0.74 12.15
N ASN A 121 -45.81 -0.68 12.63
CA ASN A 121 -45.16 -1.82 13.29
C ASN A 121 -45.74 -2.09 14.68
N GLN A 122 -46.22 -1.05 15.36
CA GLN A 122 -46.80 -1.19 16.71
C GLN A 122 -48.16 -1.90 16.69
N GLN A 123 -48.92 -1.78 15.60
CA GLN A 123 -50.24 -2.43 15.47
C GLN A 123 -50.11 -3.93 15.14
N GLU A 124 -49.07 -4.32 14.39
CA GLU A 124 -48.76 -5.73 14.09
C GLU A 124 -48.23 -6.48 15.32
N GLU A 125 -47.45 -5.82 16.18
CA GLU A 125 -46.97 -6.41 17.44
C GLU A 125 -48.10 -6.63 18.45
N VAL A 126 -49.02 -5.67 18.61
CA VAL A 126 -50.16 -5.79 19.53
C VAL A 126 -51.13 -6.89 19.09
N THR A 127 -51.37 -7.03 17.78
CA THR A 127 -52.26 -8.09 17.26
C THR A 127 -51.65 -9.48 17.37
N ALA A 128 -50.33 -9.63 17.28
CA ALA A 128 -49.63 -10.90 17.51
C ALA A 128 -49.64 -11.31 19.00
N GLU A 129 -49.52 -10.35 19.92
CA GLU A 129 -49.64 -10.60 21.36
C GLU A 129 -51.06 -11.04 21.76
N GLU A 130 -52.09 -10.41 21.19
CA GLU A 130 -53.50 -10.78 21.44
C GLU A 130 -53.83 -12.21 20.97
N GLN A 131 -53.26 -12.65 19.85
CA GLN A 131 -53.44 -14.02 19.35
C GLN A 131 -52.75 -15.07 20.21
N SER A 132 -51.61 -14.74 20.85
CA SER A 132 -50.91 -15.65 21.76
C SER A 132 -51.58 -15.82 23.13
N ARG A 133 -52.45 -14.89 23.54
CA ARG A 133 -53.24 -14.99 24.80
C ARG A 133 -54.50 -15.84 24.66
N LEU A 134 -54.87 -16.23 23.44
CA LEU A 134 -56.07 -17.02 23.13
C LEU A 134 -55.78 -18.52 22.94
N PHE A 135 -54.53 -18.96 23.14
CA PHE A 135 -54.11 -20.38 23.16
C PHE A 135 -53.58 -20.80 24.53
#